data_AF-A0A382QSN9-F1
#
_entry.id   AF-A0A382QSN9-F1
#
_cell.length_a   1.000
_cell.length_b   1.000
_cell.length_c   1.000
_cell.angle_alpha   90.00
_cell.angle_beta   90.00
_cell.angle_gamma   90.00
#
_symmetry.space_group_name_H-M   'P 1'
#
loop_
_entity.id
_entity.type
_entity.pdbx_description
1 polymer ?
#
loop_
_entity_poly.entity_id
_entity_poly.type
_entity_poly.pdbx_seq_one_letter_code
_entity_poly.pdbx_strand_id
1 'polypeptide(L)'
;MGTEPVFDDTSTESDIMHGLNWYSHFHEADQSKKWMLEYMKHAGYNKDDIQKVKSFSWGKAGVLVDGPKTVYLKGGGFLARMIMRGFENLPREYIEKINFYIDYSKKRGELVVEQKSIEKKINGNDHKPSIQNYIKEQVSIYASEIEQSIDIFFDNDYEPTINVYDWLVSKEVKGLIAKKIANEFQPYLTEIKSIPVDEDLAESYAHMTKKQLVKYENFIQTIIDDCERYSANANKQRKPRKKKPV
;
A
#
# COMPACT_ATOMS: atom_id res chain seq x y z
N MET A 1 26.28 10.40 -18.03
CA MET A 1 26.03 11.34 -16.91
C MET A 1 27.36 11.97 -16.56
N GLY A 2 27.41 13.27 -16.30
CA GLY A 2 28.67 13.91 -15.87
C GLY A 2 29.12 13.29 -14.54
N THR A 3 30.43 13.22 -14.30
CA THR A 3 30.98 12.75 -13.03
C THR A 3 30.57 13.70 -11.90
N GLU A 4 30.17 13.17 -10.74
CA GLU A 4 29.91 13.99 -9.54
C GLU A 4 31.19 14.75 -9.17
N PRO A 5 31.13 16.07 -8.88
CA PRO A 5 32.27 16.83 -8.42
C PRO A 5 32.91 16.20 -7.17
N VAL A 6 34.24 16.22 -7.13
CA VAL A 6 35.03 15.78 -5.99
C VAL A 6 35.39 17.02 -5.18
N PHE A 7 35.26 16.91 -3.86
CA PHE A 7 35.59 17.97 -2.92
C PHE A 7 36.66 17.45 -1.95
N ASP A 8 37.57 18.33 -1.59
CA ASP A 8 38.67 18.07 -0.66
C ASP A 8 39.06 19.36 0.07
N ASP A 9 40.08 19.28 0.93
CA ASP A 9 40.57 20.40 1.73
C ASP A 9 41.15 21.57 0.92
N THR A 10 41.36 21.39 -0.39
CA THR A 10 41.88 22.42 -1.30
C THR A 10 40.79 23.13 -2.09
N SER A 11 39.54 22.69 -1.94
CA SER A 11 38.41 23.19 -2.71
C SER A 11 38.05 24.64 -2.32
N THR A 12 37.66 25.43 -3.32
CA THR A 12 37.44 26.89 -3.22
C THR A 12 35.96 27.25 -3.28
N GLU A 13 35.63 28.54 -3.05
CA GLU A 13 34.25 29.04 -3.23
C GLU A 13 33.73 28.86 -4.66
N SER A 14 34.61 28.90 -5.67
CA SER A 14 34.24 28.63 -7.06
C SER A 14 33.74 27.19 -7.23
N ASP A 15 34.37 26.24 -6.53
CA ASP A 15 33.99 24.83 -6.55
C ASP A 15 32.62 24.59 -5.90
N ILE A 16 32.23 25.41 -4.92
CA ILE A 16 30.88 25.41 -4.34
C ILE A 16 29.85 25.79 -5.42
N MET A 17 30.09 26.86 -6.17
CA MET A 17 29.18 27.27 -7.26
C MET A 17 29.08 26.19 -8.35
N HIS A 18 30.21 25.63 -8.77
CA HIS A 18 30.24 24.53 -9.75
C HIS A 18 29.48 23.30 -9.23
N GLY A 19 29.70 22.94 -7.97
CA GLY A 19 29.02 21.84 -7.32
C GLY A 19 27.51 22.05 -7.22
N LEU A 20 27.06 23.23 -6.77
CA LEU A 20 25.65 23.56 -6.65
C LEU A 20 24.94 23.52 -8.01
N ASN A 21 25.60 24.03 -9.06
CA ASN A 21 25.08 23.97 -10.43
C ASN A 21 24.97 22.53 -10.92
N TRP A 22 26.01 21.71 -10.69
CA TRP A 22 25.99 20.30 -11.04
C TRP A 22 24.86 19.55 -10.31
N TYR A 23 24.74 19.72 -9.00
CA TYR A 23 23.70 19.07 -8.21
C TYR A 23 22.31 19.52 -8.64
N SER A 24 22.10 20.80 -8.92
CA SER A 24 20.84 21.33 -9.42
C SER A 24 20.46 20.77 -10.79
N HIS A 25 21.45 20.51 -11.66
CA HIS A 25 21.23 19.93 -12.98
C HIS A 25 20.87 18.45 -12.94
N PHE A 26 21.50 17.67 -12.05
CA PHE A 26 21.33 16.21 -12.03
C PHE A 26 20.35 15.70 -10.96
N HIS A 27 19.99 16.52 -9.98
CA HIS A 27 19.23 16.07 -8.83
C HIS A 27 18.06 16.98 -8.45
N GLU A 28 16.97 16.33 -8.05
CA GLU A 28 15.76 16.97 -7.56
C GLU A 28 15.75 17.12 -6.04
N ALA A 29 14.74 17.83 -5.53
CA ALA A 29 14.62 18.15 -4.11
C ALA A 29 14.52 16.90 -3.22
N ASP A 30 13.96 15.81 -3.74
CA ASP A 30 13.90 14.53 -3.03
C ASP A 30 15.30 13.99 -2.72
N GLN A 31 16.24 14.12 -3.66
CA GLN A 31 17.61 13.67 -3.45
C GLN A 31 18.37 14.63 -2.54
N SER A 32 18.20 15.95 -2.73
CA SER A 32 18.74 16.97 -1.82
C SER A 32 18.30 16.71 -0.38
N LYS A 33 17.01 16.46 -0.16
CA LYS A 33 16.46 16.16 1.16
C LYS A 33 17.06 14.90 1.78
N LYS A 34 17.28 13.85 0.99
CA LYS A 34 17.94 12.62 1.49
C LYS A 34 19.33 12.93 2.02
N TRP A 35 20.13 13.69 1.28
CA TRP A 35 21.47 14.08 1.72
C TRP A 35 21.44 14.98 2.96
N MET A 36 20.47 15.90 3.06
CA MET A 36 20.28 16.66 4.30
C MET A 36 19.98 15.74 5.50
N LEU A 37 19.11 14.74 5.35
CA LEU A 37 18.79 13.79 6.42
C LEU A 37 19.98 12.90 6.78
N GLU A 38 20.82 12.53 5.82
CA GLU A 38 22.07 11.81 6.05
C GLU A 38 23.07 12.66 6.84
N TYR A 39 23.24 13.92 6.44
CA TYR A 39 24.07 14.88 7.16
C TYR A 39 23.60 15.09 8.59
N MET A 40 22.29 15.29 8.80
CA MET A 40 21.73 15.44 10.16
C MET A 40 22.03 14.22 11.06
N LYS A 41 22.01 13.01 10.51
CA LYS A 41 22.40 11.81 11.27
C LYS A 41 23.87 11.81 11.62
N HIS A 42 24.74 12.14 10.66
CA HIS A 42 26.18 12.19 10.85
C HIS A 42 26.59 13.29 11.86
N ALA A 43 25.92 14.44 11.80
CA ALA A 43 26.13 15.57 12.70
C ALA A 43 25.47 15.40 14.09
N GLY A 44 24.85 14.26 14.38
CA GLY A 44 24.34 13.93 15.72
C GLY A 44 23.01 14.57 16.10
N TYR A 45 22.19 15.01 15.14
CA TYR A 45 20.84 15.52 15.43
C TYR A 45 19.97 14.41 16.04
N ASN A 46 19.10 14.79 16.97
CA ASN A 46 18.20 13.85 17.62
C ASN A 46 17.16 13.28 16.62
N LYS A 47 16.58 12.13 16.96
CA LYS A 47 15.63 11.41 16.09
C LYS A 47 14.34 12.20 15.82
N ASP A 48 13.90 13.02 16.77
CA ASP A 48 12.67 13.83 16.65
C ASP A 48 12.84 14.91 15.59
N ASP A 49 13.94 15.65 15.62
CA ASP A 49 14.28 16.68 14.64
C ASP A 49 14.41 16.11 13.22
N ILE A 50 15.10 14.97 13.08
CA ILE A 50 15.20 14.26 11.80
C ILE A 50 13.80 13.88 11.31
N GLN A 51 12.92 13.40 12.20
CA GLN A 51 11.57 13.03 11.85
C GLN A 51 10.71 14.23 11.44
N LYS A 52 10.87 15.39 12.09
CA LYS A 52 10.21 16.65 11.69
C LYS A 52 10.62 17.07 10.27
N VAL A 53 11.93 17.16 9.99
CA VAL A 53 12.44 17.48 8.63
C VAL A 53 11.94 16.45 7.60
N LYS A 54 11.92 15.17 7.97
CA LYS A 54 11.40 14.10 7.10
C LYS A 54 9.91 14.26 6.80
N SER A 55 9.11 14.73 7.76
CA SER A 55 7.66 14.90 7.64
C SER A 55 7.25 16.02 6.68
N PHE A 56 8.10 17.04 6.52
CA PHE A 56 7.84 18.18 5.66
C PHE A 56 8.15 17.90 4.18
N SER A 57 7.18 18.02 3.28
CA SER A 57 7.42 17.86 1.84
C SER A 57 8.14 19.07 1.24
N TRP A 58 9.21 18.84 0.47
CA TRP A 58 9.93 19.90 -0.24
C TRP A 58 9.34 20.18 -1.63
N GLY A 59 8.43 19.31 -2.11
CA GLY A 59 7.94 19.35 -3.50
C GLY A 59 9.03 19.05 -4.53
N LYS A 60 8.67 18.86 -5.81
CA LYS A 60 9.64 18.51 -6.85
C LYS A 60 10.68 19.62 -7.08
N ALA A 61 10.21 20.85 -7.21
CA ALA A 61 11.06 22.01 -7.45
C ALA A 61 11.92 22.39 -6.23
N GLY A 62 11.56 21.98 -5.01
CA GLY A 62 12.24 22.38 -3.78
C GLY A 62 12.27 23.89 -3.56
N VAL A 63 11.30 24.60 -4.12
CA VAL A 63 11.09 26.03 -3.99
C VAL A 63 9.73 26.22 -3.34
N LEU A 64 9.69 27.04 -2.29
CA LEU A 64 8.46 27.38 -1.59
C LEU A 64 8.32 28.88 -1.48
N VAL A 65 7.09 29.35 -1.63
CA VAL A 65 6.71 30.73 -1.37
C VAL A 65 6.10 30.78 0.04
N ASP A 66 6.74 31.53 0.94
CA ASP A 66 6.32 31.71 2.32
C ASP A 66 6.12 33.21 2.58
N GLY A 67 4.90 33.68 2.28
CA GLY A 67 4.57 35.10 2.24
C GLY A 67 5.43 35.82 1.16
N PRO A 68 6.14 36.91 1.51
CA PRO A 68 6.97 37.65 0.55
C PRO A 68 8.33 36.98 0.28
N LYS A 69 8.65 35.84 0.93
CA LYS A 69 9.96 35.19 0.83
C LYS A 69 9.87 33.93 -0.02
N THR A 70 10.84 33.76 -0.91
CA THR A 70 11.06 32.52 -1.66
C THR A 70 12.18 31.73 -1.00
N VAL A 71 11.90 30.48 -0.62
CA VAL A 71 12.84 29.59 0.06
C VAL A 71 13.25 28.46 -0.89
N TYR A 72 14.54 28.38 -1.21
CA TYR A 72 15.14 27.38 -2.10
C TYR A 72 15.74 26.23 -1.29
N LEU A 73 14.92 25.28 -0.88
CA LEU A 73 15.31 24.17 0.01
C LEU A 73 16.37 23.25 -0.60
N LYS A 74 16.41 23.10 -1.93
CA LYS A 74 17.39 22.25 -2.64
C LYS A 74 18.83 22.59 -2.26
N GLY A 75 19.14 23.88 -2.05
CA GLY A 75 20.50 24.33 -1.74
C GLY A 75 21.04 23.70 -0.46
N GLY A 76 20.21 23.58 0.58
CA GLY A 76 20.66 23.05 1.87
C GLY A 76 21.16 21.61 1.82
N GLY A 77 20.46 20.73 1.10
CA GLY A 77 20.86 19.33 1.00
C GLY A 77 22.06 19.09 0.08
N PHE A 78 22.26 19.96 -0.92
CA PHE A 78 23.45 19.92 -1.76
C PHE A 78 24.68 20.40 -1.00
N LEU A 79 24.58 21.48 -0.23
CA LEU A 79 25.66 21.92 0.65
C LEU A 79 25.99 20.85 1.71
N ALA A 80 24.98 20.23 2.30
CA ALA A 80 25.16 19.11 3.22
C ALA A 80 25.90 17.93 2.58
N ARG A 81 25.59 17.62 1.31
CA ARG A 81 26.29 16.59 0.52
C ARG A 81 27.77 16.94 0.31
N MET A 82 28.10 18.21 0.05
CA MET A 82 29.50 18.65 -0.11
C MET A 82 30.32 18.43 1.17
N ILE A 83 29.77 18.78 2.34
CA ILE A 83 30.42 18.52 3.65
C ILE A 83 30.70 17.02 3.80
N MET A 84 29.68 16.19 3.55
CA MET A 84 29.80 14.74 3.66
C MET A 84 30.79 14.11 2.65
N ARG A 85 31.31 14.90 1.71
CA ARG A 85 32.25 14.47 0.67
C ARG A 85 33.66 15.03 0.85
N GLY A 86 33.94 15.70 1.97
CA GLY A 86 35.28 16.18 2.30
C GLY A 86 35.47 17.69 2.18
N PHE A 87 34.42 18.46 1.86
CA PHE A 87 34.47 19.92 1.95
C PHE A 87 34.26 20.36 3.40
N GLU A 88 35.22 20.11 4.29
CA GLU A 88 35.06 20.38 5.72
C GLU A 88 35.07 21.88 6.06
N ASN A 89 35.78 22.69 5.26
CA ASN A 89 35.98 24.12 5.48
C ASN A 89 35.03 25.01 4.66
N LEU A 90 33.73 24.71 4.66
CA LEU A 90 32.74 25.60 4.03
C LEU A 90 32.74 26.99 4.70
N PRO A 91 32.67 28.08 3.91
CA PRO A 91 32.50 29.41 4.46
C PRO A 91 31.28 29.47 5.38
N ARG A 92 31.42 30.22 6.48
CA ARG A 92 30.41 30.32 7.55
C ARG A 92 29.01 30.62 7.01
N GLU A 93 28.90 31.44 5.97
CA GLU A 93 27.62 31.77 5.33
C GLU A 93 26.87 30.54 4.78
N TYR A 94 27.56 29.52 4.29
CA TYR A 94 26.93 28.30 3.77
C TYR A 94 26.52 27.36 4.90
N ILE A 95 27.31 27.31 5.99
CA ILE A 95 26.93 26.58 7.20
C ILE A 95 25.65 27.20 7.79
N GLU A 96 25.59 28.53 7.87
CA GLU A 96 24.40 29.26 8.31
C GLU A 96 23.19 28.99 7.40
N LYS A 97 23.39 28.90 6.08
CA LYS A 97 22.33 28.47 5.13
C LYS A 97 21.83 27.05 5.41
N ILE A 98 22.72 26.08 5.65
CA ILE A 98 22.32 24.70 5.99
C ILE A 98 21.45 24.70 7.26
N ASN A 99 21.93 25.37 8.32
CA ASN A 99 21.21 25.47 9.59
C ASN A 99 19.83 26.12 9.39
N PHE A 100 19.77 27.21 8.63
CA PHE A 100 18.52 27.86 8.28
C PHE A 100 17.53 26.89 7.61
N TYR A 101 17.96 26.09 6.63
CA TYR A 101 17.07 25.15 5.94
C TYR A 101 16.63 23.98 6.83
N ILE A 102 17.49 23.50 7.72
CA ILE A 102 17.14 22.49 8.72
C ILE A 102 16.07 23.05 9.65
N ASP A 103 16.30 24.22 10.25
CA ASP A 103 15.36 24.85 11.19
C ASP A 103 14.03 25.20 10.51
N TYR A 104 14.09 25.70 9.28
CA TYR A 104 12.90 25.94 8.47
C TYR A 104 12.10 24.65 8.27
N SER A 105 12.77 23.57 7.86
CA SER A 105 12.14 22.27 7.62
C SER A 105 11.60 21.64 8.90
N LYS A 106 12.27 21.82 10.04
CA LYS A 106 11.81 21.38 11.36
C LYS A 106 10.50 22.06 11.74
N LYS A 107 10.47 23.40 11.68
CA LYS A 107 9.27 24.20 12.00
C LYS A 107 8.08 23.83 11.13
N ARG A 108 8.30 23.68 9.81
CA ARG A 108 7.24 23.24 8.89
C ARG A 108 6.81 21.80 9.14
N GLY A 109 7.76 20.91 9.47
CA GLY A 109 7.49 19.52 9.80
C GLY A 109 6.63 19.36 11.05
N GLU A 110 6.88 20.18 12.07
CA GLU A 110 6.10 20.24 13.30
C GLU A 110 4.64 20.63 13.03
N LEU A 111 4.40 21.67 12.22
CA LEU A 111 3.05 22.06 11.79
C LEU A 111 2.33 20.93 11.05
N VAL A 112 3.03 20.17 10.19
CA VAL A 112 2.44 19.02 9.48
C VAL A 112 2.06 17.89 10.45
N VAL A 113 2.88 17.64 11.47
CA VAL A 113 2.59 16.63 12.49
C VAL A 113 1.39 17.06 13.34
N GLU A 114 1.35 18.33 13.74
CA GLU A 114 0.23 18.90 14.50
C GLU A 114 -1.08 18.84 13.71
N GLN A 115 -1.08 19.28 12.44
CA GLN A 115 -2.24 19.19 11.55
C GLN A 115 -2.76 17.76 11.42
N LYS A 116 -1.88 16.78 11.18
CA LYS A 116 -2.26 15.36 11.13
C LYS A 116 -2.85 14.86 12.45
N SER A 117 -2.34 15.35 13.58
CA SER A 117 -2.86 14.98 14.89
C SER A 117 -4.26 15.56 15.13
N ILE A 118 -4.52 16.77 14.67
CA ILE A 118 -5.83 17.44 14.72
C ILE A 118 -6.81 16.74 13.78
N GLU A 119 -6.42 16.47 12.53
CA GLU A 119 -7.21 15.69 11.57
C GLU A 119 -7.56 14.31 12.13
N LYS A 120 -6.63 13.64 12.81
CA LYS A 120 -6.90 12.35 13.45
C LYS A 120 -7.89 12.45 14.63
N LYS A 121 -7.89 13.56 15.37
CA LYS A 121 -8.86 13.81 16.44
C LYS A 121 -10.24 14.17 15.89
N ILE A 122 -10.31 14.98 14.83
CA ILE A 122 -11.56 15.38 14.16
C ILE A 122 -12.20 14.19 13.46
N ASN A 123 -11.42 13.38 12.74
CA ASN A 123 -11.90 12.16 12.07
C ASN A 123 -12.04 10.97 13.03
N GLY A 124 -11.90 11.21 14.35
CA GLY A 124 -11.78 10.20 15.40
C GLY A 124 -13.07 9.54 15.84
N ASN A 125 -14.03 9.29 14.93
CA ASN A 125 -15.11 8.34 15.20
C ASN A 125 -15.77 7.67 13.98
N ASP A 126 -15.23 7.83 12.76
CA ASP A 126 -15.66 6.98 11.65
C ASP A 126 -14.80 5.73 11.60
N HIS A 127 -15.39 4.66 12.11
CA HIS A 127 -14.96 3.28 11.98
C HIS A 127 -14.83 2.94 10.48
N LYS A 128 -13.77 3.40 9.80
CA LYS A 128 -13.42 2.83 8.48
C LYS A 128 -13.27 1.35 8.73
N PRO A 129 -14.14 0.49 8.18
CA PRO A 129 -14.07 -0.94 8.43
C PRO A 129 -12.64 -1.35 8.14
N SER A 130 -12.02 -2.09 9.08
CA SER A 130 -10.75 -2.73 8.81
C SER A 130 -10.83 -3.38 7.44
N ILE A 131 -9.75 -3.37 6.66
CA ILE A 131 -9.73 -4.06 5.38
C ILE A 131 -10.22 -5.52 5.50
N GLN A 132 -10.02 -6.13 6.67
CA GLN A 132 -10.57 -7.45 7.00
C GLN A 132 -12.10 -7.45 7.13
N ASN A 133 -12.69 -6.46 7.80
CA ASN A 133 -14.15 -6.29 7.90
C ASN A 133 -14.76 -6.04 6.53
N TYR A 134 -14.13 -5.19 5.72
CA TYR A 134 -14.56 -4.96 4.34
C TYR A 134 -14.51 -6.23 3.49
N ILE A 135 -13.43 -7.01 3.58
CA ILE A 135 -13.33 -8.30 2.89
C ILE A 135 -14.42 -9.25 3.38
N LYS A 136 -14.67 -9.34 4.69
CA LYS A 136 -15.70 -10.21 5.27
C LYS A 136 -17.10 -9.83 4.78
N GLU A 137 -17.41 -8.54 4.77
CA GLU A 137 -18.70 -8.01 4.30
C GLU A 137 -18.91 -8.32 2.81
N GLN A 138 -17.90 -8.11 1.97
CA GLN A 138 -17.98 -8.45 0.55
C GLN A 138 -18.15 -9.96 0.31
N VAL A 139 -17.44 -10.79 1.07
CA VAL A 139 -17.64 -12.26 1.01
C VAL A 139 -19.07 -12.61 1.39
N SER A 140 -19.60 -12.04 2.48
CA SER A 140 -20.97 -12.30 2.92
C SER A 140 -21.99 -11.92 1.86
N ILE A 141 -21.88 -10.72 1.26
CA ILE A 141 -22.82 -10.25 0.22
C ILE A 141 -22.79 -11.20 -0.99
N TYR A 142 -21.59 -11.52 -1.48
CA TYR A 142 -21.44 -12.36 -2.67
C TYR A 142 -21.81 -13.82 -2.42
N ALA A 143 -21.50 -14.36 -1.24
CA ALA A 143 -21.94 -15.69 -0.84
C ALA A 143 -23.47 -15.76 -0.79
N SER A 144 -24.14 -14.76 -0.20
CA SER A 144 -25.61 -14.73 -0.17
C SER A 144 -26.25 -14.62 -1.57
N GLU A 145 -25.65 -13.90 -2.51
CA GLU A 145 -26.12 -13.91 -3.92
C GLU A 145 -25.99 -15.30 -4.56
N ILE A 146 -24.93 -16.05 -4.25
CA ILE A 146 -24.75 -17.44 -4.72
C ILE A 146 -25.69 -18.40 -3.97
N GLU A 147 -25.93 -18.22 -2.67
CA GLU A 147 -26.90 -19.01 -1.90
C GLU A 147 -28.32 -18.86 -2.47
N GLN A 148 -28.71 -17.66 -2.89
CA GLN A 148 -29.99 -17.46 -3.58
C GLN A 148 -30.10 -18.33 -4.85
N SER A 149 -28.98 -18.59 -5.54
CA SER A 149 -28.99 -19.49 -6.70
C SER A 149 -29.18 -20.96 -6.31
N ILE A 150 -28.84 -21.35 -5.07
CA ILE A 150 -29.12 -22.68 -4.52
C ILE A 150 -30.63 -22.84 -4.26
N ASP A 151 -31.29 -21.81 -3.71
CA ASP A 151 -32.74 -21.83 -3.56
C ASP A 151 -33.45 -21.98 -4.92
N ILE A 152 -33.02 -21.19 -5.91
CA ILE A 152 -33.54 -21.28 -7.29
C ILE A 152 -33.28 -22.67 -7.88
N PHE A 153 -32.13 -23.29 -7.58
CA PHE A 153 -31.81 -24.64 -8.03
C PHE A 153 -32.79 -25.67 -7.48
N PHE A 154 -33.21 -25.56 -6.20
CA PHE A 154 -34.23 -26.44 -5.63
C PHE A 154 -35.60 -26.24 -6.29
N ASP A 155 -35.99 -24.99 -6.58
CA ASP A 155 -37.25 -24.67 -7.26
C ASP A 155 -37.26 -25.07 -8.75
N ASN A 156 -36.08 -25.18 -9.37
CA ASN A 156 -35.90 -25.47 -10.79
C ASN A 156 -35.52 -26.94 -11.07
N ASP A 157 -36.15 -27.88 -10.37
CA ASP A 157 -35.90 -29.34 -10.51
C ASP A 157 -34.42 -29.74 -10.50
N TYR A 158 -33.65 -29.08 -9.61
CA TYR A 158 -32.24 -29.37 -9.40
C TYR A 158 -31.42 -29.16 -10.69
N GLU A 159 -31.75 -28.13 -11.46
CA GLU A 159 -30.98 -27.68 -12.64
C GLU A 159 -30.32 -26.33 -12.37
N PRO A 160 -28.97 -26.23 -12.45
CA PRO A 160 -28.25 -24.98 -12.20
C PRO A 160 -28.65 -23.87 -13.18
N THR A 161 -28.93 -22.68 -12.65
CA THR A 161 -29.27 -21.48 -13.45
C THR A 161 -28.11 -20.49 -13.56
N ILE A 162 -27.02 -20.73 -12.83
CA ILE A 162 -25.86 -19.85 -12.75
C ILE A 162 -24.58 -20.60 -13.13
N ASN A 163 -23.69 -19.92 -13.85
CA ASN A 163 -22.27 -20.27 -13.93
C ASN A 163 -21.51 -19.34 -12.98
N VAL A 164 -20.97 -19.88 -11.89
CA VAL A 164 -20.34 -19.07 -10.83
C VAL A 164 -19.06 -18.40 -11.34
N TYR A 165 -18.29 -19.06 -12.20
CA TYR A 165 -17.11 -18.46 -12.79
C TYR A 165 -17.45 -17.20 -13.61
N ASP A 166 -18.42 -17.29 -14.51
CA ASP A 166 -18.85 -16.16 -15.34
C ASP A 166 -19.47 -15.06 -14.49
N TRP A 167 -20.21 -15.42 -13.44
CA TRP A 167 -20.73 -14.47 -12.47
C TRP A 167 -19.60 -13.71 -11.74
N LEU A 168 -18.56 -14.41 -11.26
CA LEU A 168 -17.38 -13.80 -10.63
C LEU A 168 -16.62 -12.87 -11.58
N VAL A 169 -16.54 -13.22 -12.87
CA VAL A 169 -15.98 -12.36 -13.93
C VAL A 169 -16.82 -11.09 -14.06
N SER A 170 -18.15 -11.22 -14.17
CA SER A 170 -19.06 -10.09 -14.37
C SER A 170 -19.04 -9.08 -13.22
N LYS A 171 -18.80 -9.56 -11.99
CA LYS A 171 -18.72 -8.75 -10.76
C LYS A 171 -17.31 -8.23 -10.46
N GLU A 172 -16.32 -8.54 -11.31
CA GLU A 172 -14.91 -8.18 -11.13
C GLU A 172 -14.35 -8.54 -9.74
N VAL A 173 -14.74 -9.72 -9.22
CA VAL A 173 -14.40 -10.12 -7.86
C VAL A 173 -12.89 -10.27 -7.70
N LYS A 174 -12.34 -9.83 -6.56
CA LYS A 174 -10.91 -10.04 -6.28
C LYS A 174 -10.65 -11.52 -6.02
N GLY A 175 -9.58 -12.08 -6.58
CA GLY A 175 -9.24 -13.50 -6.38
C GLY A 175 -9.14 -13.97 -4.92
N LEU A 176 -8.73 -13.10 -3.99
CA LEU A 176 -8.76 -13.41 -2.55
C LEU A 176 -10.19 -13.57 -2.00
N ILE A 177 -11.11 -12.73 -2.47
CA ILE A 177 -12.53 -12.78 -2.08
C ILE A 177 -13.16 -14.06 -2.66
N ALA A 178 -12.91 -14.36 -3.94
CA ALA A 178 -13.37 -15.63 -4.56
C ALA A 178 -12.90 -16.87 -3.78
N LYS A 179 -11.62 -16.91 -3.35
CA LYS A 179 -11.13 -18.01 -2.50
C LYS A 179 -11.87 -18.09 -1.16
N LYS A 180 -12.23 -16.96 -0.57
CA LYS A 180 -12.97 -16.94 0.69
C LYS A 180 -14.43 -17.37 0.50
N ILE A 181 -15.05 -17.00 -0.61
CA ILE A 181 -16.39 -17.49 -0.99
C ILE A 181 -16.38 -19.01 -1.10
N ALA A 182 -15.39 -19.62 -1.78
CA ALA A 182 -15.25 -21.08 -1.85
C ALA A 182 -15.28 -21.75 -0.46
N ASN A 183 -14.61 -21.13 0.52
CA ASN A 183 -14.58 -21.66 1.90
C ASN A 183 -15.95 -21.60 2.60
N GLU A 184 -16.84 -20.66 2.27
CA GLU A 184 -18.19 -20.57 2.87
C GLU A 184 -19.07 -21.75 2.40
N PHE A 185 -18.82 -22.30 1.20
CA PHE A 185 -19.57 -23.44 0.65
C PHE A 185 -18.96 -24.80 0.98
N GLN A 186 -17.73 -24.86 1.49
CA GLN A 186 -17.08 -26.12 1.89
C GLN A 186 -17.86 -26.91 2.98
N PRO A 187 -18.49 -26.26 3.99
CA PRO A 187 -19.34 -26.95 4.96
C PRO A 187 -20.54 -27.66 4.32
N TYR A 188 -21.19 -27.04 3.33
CA TYR A 188 -22.33 -27.64 2.62
C TYR A 188 -21.93 -28.96 1.96
N LEU A 189 -20.80 -28.95 1.25
CA LEU A 189 -20.27 -30.17 0.63
C LEU A 189 -19.90 -31.24 1.65
N THR A 190 -19.36 -30.83 2.81
CA THR A 190 -18.98 -31.74 3.88
C THR A 190 -20.20 -32.39 4.52
N GLU A 191 -21.27 -31.61 4.75
CA GLU A 191 -22.54 -32.09 5.27
C GLU A 191 -23.17 -33.12 4.32
N ILE A 192 -23.30 -32.79 3.03
CA ILE A 192 -23.87 -33.71 2.02
C ILE A 192 -23.08 -35.02 1.94
N LYS A 193 -21.75 -34.96 2.00
CA LYS A 193 -20.88 -36.16 1.99
C LYS A 193 -20.97 -36.98 3.28
N SER A 194 -21.46 -36.40 4.37
CA SER A 194 -21.60 -37.07 5.68
C SER A 194 -22.95 -37.78 5.83
N ILE A 195 -23.92 -37.52 4.94
CA ILE A 195 -25.24 -38.19 4.93
C ILE A 195 -25.17 -39.73 5.05
N PRO A 196 -24.23 -40.45 4.39
CA PRO A 196 -24.19 -41.91 4.51
C PRO A 196 -23.76 -42.44 5.88
N VAL A 197 -23.16 -41.61 6.72
CA VAL A 197 -22.59 -42.01 8.02
C VAL A 197 -23.28 -41.36 9.22
N ASP A 198 -24.03 -40.29 9.00
CA ASP A 198 -24.73 -39.52 10.03
C ASP A 198 -26.25 -39.71 9.87
N GLU A 199 -26.87 -40.41 10.83
CA GLU A 199 -28.30 -40.75 10.80
C GLU A 199 -29.20 -39.51 10.91
N ASP A 200 -28.82 -38.49 11.68
CA ASP A 200 -29.59 -37.26 11.86
C ASP A 200 -29.59 -36.42 10.57
N LEU A 201 -28.46 -36.40 9.86
CA LEU A 201 -28.38 -35.79 8.52
C LEU A 201 -29.18 -36.60 7.51
N ALA A 202 -29.12 -37.93 7.54
CA ALA A 202 -29.90 -38.77 6.64
C ALA A 202 -31.42 -38.52 6.79
N GLU A 203 -31.91 -38.35 8.02
CA GLU A 203 -33.31 -37.98 8.28
C GLU A 203 -33.63 -36.58 7.71
N SER A 204 -32.76 -35.60 7.96
CA SER A 204 -32.94 -34.21 7.49
C SER A 204 -33.08 -34.11 5.97
N TYR A 205 -32.36 -34.97 5.23
CA TYR A 205 -32.38 -35.01 3.76
C TYR A 205 -33.31 -36.07 3.15
N ALA A 206 -34.10 -36.79 3.96
CA ALA A 206 -34.93 -37.91 3.50
C ALA A 206 -36.02 -37.51 2.48
N HIS A 207 -36.36 -36.23 2.40
CA HIS A 207 -37.30 -35.68 1.42
C HIS A 207 -36.72 -35.62 -0.02
N MET A 208 -35.40 -35.74 -0.18
CA MET A 208 -34.72 -35.75 -1.48
C MET A 208 -34.48 -37.17 -1.99
N THR A 209 -34.61 -37.38 -3.29
CA THR A 209 -34.20 -38.62 -3.94
C THR A 209 -32.68 -38.72 -4.05
N LYS A 210 -32.13 -39.94 -4.16
CA LYS A 210 -30.69 -40.16 -4.37
C LYS A 210 -30.12 -39.38 -5.56
N LYS A 211 -30.89 -39.27 -6.65
CA LYS A 211 -30.48 -38.52 -7.85
C LYS A 211 -30.40 -37.02 -7.57
N GLN A 212 -31.34 -36.48 -6.81
CA GLN A 212 -31.37 -35.07 -6.40
C GLN A 212 -30.22 -34.73 -5.46
N LEU A 213 -29.89 -35.60 -4.50
CA LEU A 213 -28.72 -35.43 -3.62
C LEU A 213 -27.41 -35.38 -4.41
N VAL A 214 -27.23 -36.28 -5.39
CA VAL A 214 -26.04 -36.26 -6.27
C VAL A 214 -25.99 -34.98 -7.09
N LYS A 215 -27.13 -34.50 -7.61
CA LYS A 215 -27.18 -33.21 -8.33
C LYS A 215 -26.80 -32.05 -7.42
N TYR A 216 -27.29 -32.04 -6.18
CA TYR A 216 -26.99 -31.01 -5.20
C TYR A 216 -25.50 -31.01 -4.81
N GLU A 217 -24.93 -32.18 -4.52
CA GLU A 217 -23.49 -32.35 -4.26
C GLU A 217 -22.65 -31.79 -5.41
N ASN A 218 -22.97 -32.17 -6.65
CA ASN A 218 -22.26 -31.72 -7.84
C ASN A 218 -22.37 -30.21 -8.05
N PHE A 219 -23.54 -29.62 -7.74
CA PHE A 219 -23.72 -28.18 -7.86
C PHE A 219 -22.85 -27.44 -6.86
N ILE A 220 -22.88 -27.81 -5.57
CA ILE A 220 -22.02 -27.20 -4.55
C ILE A 220 -20.53 -27.38 -4.89
N GLN A 221 -20.12 -28.57 -5.34
CA GLN A 221 -18.75 -28.82 -5.79
C GLN A 221 -18.36 -27.89 -6.95
N THR A 222 -19.25 -27.69 -7.93
CA THR A 222 -19.02 -26.80 -9.06
C THR A 222 -18.85 -25.34 -8.61
N ILE A 223 -19.65 -24.87 -7.64
CA ILE A 223 -19.52 -23.52 -7.05
C ILE A 223 -18.11 -23.33 -6.47
N ILE A 224 -17.65 -24.29 -5.68
CA ILE A 224 -16.32 -24.28 -5.04
C ILE A 224 -15.23 -24.28 -6.12
N ASP A 225 -15.30 -25.21 -7.07
CA ASP A 225 -14.29 -25.37 -8.12
C ASP A 225 -14.16 -24.12 -8.99
N ASP A 226 -15.28 -23.50 -9.36
CA ASP A 226 -15.30 -22.25 -10.14
C ASP A 226 -14.65 -21.10 -9.36
N CYS A 227 -14.96 -20.96 -8.05
CA CYS A 227 -14.35 -19.95 -7.19
C CYS A 227 -12.83 -20.15 -7.05
N GLU A 228 -12.38 -21.39 -6.85
CA GLU A 228 -10.95 -21.74 -6.76
C GLU A 228 -10.22 -21.49 -8.08
N ARG A 229 -10.79 -21.93 -9.20
CA ARG A 229 -10.26 -21.72 -10.55
C ARG A 229 -10.12 -20.23 -10.84
N TYR A 230 -11.14 -19.44 -10.53
CA TYR A 230 -11.12 -17.99 -10.69
C TYR A 230 -10.02 -17.35 -9.83
N SER A 231 -9.92 -17.73 -8.55
CA SER A 231 -8.88 -17.23 -7.65
C SER A 231 -7.47 -17.50 -8.18
N ALA A 232 -7.22 -18.72 -8.65
CA ALA A 232 -5.93 -19.12 -9.21
C ALA A 232 -5.56 -18.28 -10.45
N ASN A 233 -6.53 -18.04 -11.34
CA ASN A 233 -6.33 -17.25 -12.55
C ASN A 233 -6.07 -15.77 -12.24
N ALA A 234 -6.84 -15.17 -11.33
CA ALA A 234 -6.66 -13.78 -10.91
C ALA A 234 -5.28 -13.53 -10.26
N ASN A 235 -4.73 -14.53 -9.55
CA ASN A 235 -3.40 -14.43 -8.94
C ASN A 235 -2.26 -14.52 -9.96
N LYS A 236 -2.40 -15.30 -11.04
CA LYS A 236 -1.39 -15.42 -12.11
C LYS A 236 -1.16 -14.12 -12.88
N GLN A 237 -2.17 -13.26 -12.98
CA GLN A 237 -2.05 -11.96 -13.66
C GLN A 237 -1.28 -10.91 -12.85
N ARG A 238 -1.01 -11.14 -11.55
CA ARG A 238 -0.22 -10.21 -10.73
C ARG A 238 1.27 -10.34 -11.07
N LYS A 239 1.87 -9.26 -11.59
CA LYS A 239 3.32 -9.22 -11.85
C LYS A 239 4.12 -9.62 -10.60
N PRO A 240 5.12 -10.51 -10.73
CA PRO A 240 5.99 -10.88 -9.61
C PRO A 240 6.61 -9.62 -8.99
N ARG A 241 6.57 -9.53 -7.66
CA ARG A 241 7.14 -8.38 -6.95
C ARG A 241 8.65 -8.32 -7.23
N LYS A 242 9.14 -7.20 -7.75
CA LYS A 242 10.60 -7.00 -7.94
C LYS A 242 11.30 -7.24 -6.60
N LYS A 243 12.25 -8.18 -6.57
CA LYS A 243 13.05 -8.45 -5.37
C LYS A 243 13.77 -7.17 -4.98
N LYS A 244 13.77 -6.85 -3.68
CA LYS A 244 14.62 -5.80 -3.16
C LYS A 244 16.08 -6.26 -3.32
N PRO A 245 17.00 -5.39 -3.76
CA PRO A 245 18.43 -5.72 -3.74
C PRO A 245 18.83 -6.05 -2.30
N VAL A 246 19.64 -7.10 -2.16
CA VAL A 246 20.28 -7.52 -0.91
C VAL A 246 21.36 -6.51 -0.56
#